data_AF-S4RYX4-F1
#
_entry.id   AF-S4RYX4-F1
#
_cell.length_a   1.000
_cell.length_b   1.000
_cell.length_c   1.000
_cell.angle_alpha   90.00
_cell.angle_beta   90.00
_cell.angle_gamma   90.00
#
_symmetry.space_group_name_H-M   'P 1'
#
loop_
_entity.id
_entity.type
_entity.pdbx_description
1 polymer ?
#
loop_
_entity_poly.entity_id
_entity_poly.type
_entity_poly.pdbx_seq_one_letter_code
_entity_poly.pdbx_strand_id
1 'polypeptide(L)'
;YHTAGLCQSRFGTLNKLVARGSMDALHLYKEQKNDFDIEENEDKKLVENVSAEIEKLLTNKVIALKKLTETAETLQKNHQWNDDIKEENVTYFNAKQHIKVRGEDEGEEEVFPNQIDAKFETDPAFKNPVNDSYTAVHIPT
;
A
#
# COMPACT_ATOMS: atom_id res chain seq x y z
N TYR A 1 54.71 19.18 -13.45
CA TYR A 1 54.64 19.92 -12.17
C TYR A 1 53.64 21.09 -12.18
N HIS A 2 53.47 21.84 -13.27
CA HIS A 2 52.57 23.01 -13.30
C HIS A 2 51.07 22.67 -13.16
N THR A 3 50.62 21.55 -13.74
CA THR A 3 49.22 21.09 -13.73
C THR A 3 48.75 20.59 -12.36
N ALA A 4 49.62 19.92 -11.59
CA ALA A 4 49.32 19.46 -10.24
C ALA A 4 49.09 20.63 -9.26
N GLY A 5 49.90 21.69 -9.35
CA GLY A 5 49.73 22.90 -8.53
C GLY A 5 48.42 23.66 -8.83
N LEU A 6 47.98 23.68 -10.09
CA LEU A 6 46.70 24.26 -10.50
C LEU A 6 45.51 23.44 -9.96
N CYS A 7 45.58 22.11 -10.02
CA CYS A 7 44.57 21.23 -9.41
C CYS A 7 44.47 21.42 -7.89
N GLN A 8 45.61 21.49 -7.19
CA GLN A 8 45.64 21.65 -5.74
C GLN A 8 45.13 23.03 -5.30
N SER A 9 45.44 24.09 -6.06
CA SER A 9 44.89 25.43 -5.85
C SER A 9 43.38 25.48 -6.07
N ARG A 10 42.87 24.89 -7.15
CA ARG A 10 41.42 24.83 -7.44
C ARG A 10 40.66 24.03 -6.39
N PHE A 11 41.22 22.91 -5.93
CA PHE A 11 40.64 22.13 -4.84
C PHE A 11 40.60 22.92 -3.52
N GLY A 12 41.66 23.68 -3.22
CA GLY A 12 41.69 24.58 -2.06
C GLY A 12 40.62 25.68 -2.12
N THR A 13 40.39 26.27 -3.30
CA THR A 13 39.31 27.27 -3.50
C THR A 13 37.93 26.64 -3.38
N LEU A 14 37.72 25.44 -3.92
CA LEU A 14 36.46 24.71 -3.81
C LEU A 14 36.12 24.40 -2.35
N ASN A 15 37.10 23.91 -1.56
CA ASN A 15 36.90 23.65 -0.14
C ASN A 15 36.57 24.91 0.66
N LYS A 16 37.17 26.07 0.33
CA LYS A 16 36.83 27.35 0.96
C LYS A 16 35.40 27.79 0.68
N LEU A 17 34.92 27.58 -0.55
CA LEU A 17 33.53 27.86 -0.94
C LEU A 17 32.53 26.93 -0.22
N VAL A 18 32.83 25.63 -0.13
CA VAL A 18 32.01 24.65 0.62
C VAL A 18 31.98 24.99 2.11
N ALA A 19 33.14 25.32 2.70
CA ALA A 19 33.21 25.75 4.10
C ALA A 19 32.42 27.04 4.33
N ARG A 20 32.46 28.00 3.40
CA ARG A 20 31.67 29.24 3.48
C ARG A 20 30.17 28.95 3.42
N GLY A 21 29.71 28.12 2.49
CA GLY A 21 28.29 27.71 2.43
C GLY A 21 27.82 26.99 3.71
N SER A 22 28.69 26.18 4.33
CA SER A 22 28.41 25.55 5.62
C SER A 22 28.33 26.57 6.77
N MET A 23 29.23 27.57 6.79
CA MET A 23 29.18 28.66 7.76
C MET A 23 27.95 29.55 7.59
N ASP A 24 27.55 29.85 6.35
CA ASP A 24 26.37 30.65 6.03
C ASP A 24 25.07 29.93 6.48
N ALA A 25 24.99 28.61 6.29
CA ALA A 25 23.86 27.80 6.78
C ALA A 25 23.77 27.76 8.31
N LEU A 26 24.90 27.62 9.00
CA LEU A 26 24.95 27.68 10.46
C LEU A 26 24.55 29.07 10.98
N HIS A 27 24.91 30.12 10.26
CA HIS A 27 24.53 31.49 10.61
C HIS A 27 23.02 31.69 10.51
N LEU A 28 22.40 31.26 9.40
CA LEU A 28 20.96 31.33 9.19
C LEU A 28 20.19 30.56 10.29
N TYR A 29 20.66 29.35 10.64
CA TYR A 29 20.05 28.54 11.70
C TYR A 29 20.08 29.26 13.06
N LYS A 30 21.15 30.01 13.34
CA LYS A 30 21.27 30.79 14.58
C LYS A 30 20.43 32.07 14.56
N GLU A 31 20.31 32.71 13.40
CA GLU A 31 19.51 33.92 13.21
C GLU A 31 18.01 33.63 13.37
N GLN A 32 17.55 32.50 12.81
CA GLN A 32 16.16 32.03 12.87
C GLN A 32 15.85 31.17 14.11
N LYS A 33 16.65 31.25 15.18
CA LYS A 33 16.49 30.40 16.37
C LYS A 33 15.13 30.55 17.06
N ASN A 34 14.44 31.67 16.86
CA ASN A 34 13.11 31.89 17.43
C ASN A 34 11.96 31.32 16.56
N ASP A 35 12.28 30.84 15.35
CA ASP A 35 11.29 30.31 14.40
C ASP A 35 11.10 28.79 14.56
N PHE A 36 11.92 28.13 15.39
CA PHE A 36 11.83 26.69 15.68
C PHE A 36 12.30 26.38 17.10
N ASP A 37 11.77 25.30 17.65
CA ASP A 37 12.23 24.73 18.90
C ASP A 37 13.07 23.48 18.64
N ILE A 38 14.10 23.28 19.47
CA ILE A 38 14.91 22.05 19.47
C ILE A 38 14.39 21.19 20.61
N GLU A 39 13.66 20.14 20.27
CA GLU A 39 13.19 19.13 21.22
C GLU A 39 14.15 17.93 21.23
N GLU A 40 14.38 17.39 22.43
CA GLU A 40 15.12 16.13 22.57
C GLU A 40 14.23 14.95 22.21
N ASN A 41 14.83 13.94 21.57
CA ASN A 41 14.15 12.70 21.35
C ASN A 41 14.11 11.86 22.64
N GLU A 42 12.92 11.70 23.22
CA GLU A 42 12.69 10.73 24.29
C GLU A 42 12.53 9.31 23.71
N ASP A 43 13.65 8.62 23.46
CA ASP A 43 13.69 7.30 22.81
C ASP A 43 12.68 6.30 23.39
N LYS A 44 12.58 6.23 24.72
CA LYS A 44 11.66 5.33 25.42
C LYS A 44 10.20 5.64 25.07
N LYS A 45 9.84 6.93 25.07
CA LYS A 45 8.48 7.38 24.80
C LYS A 45 8.10 7.19 23.33
N LEU A 46 9.04 7.39 22.40
CA LEU A 46 8.81 7.08 20.99
C LEU A 46 8.50 5.59 20.79
N VAL A 47 9.32 4.71 21.36
CA VAL A 47 9.12 3.26 21.24
C VAL A 47 7.80 2.85 21.87
N GLU A 48 7.47 3.38 23.06
CA GLU A 48 6.19 3.12 23.72
C GLU A 48 5.00 3.55 22.86
N ASN A 49 5.03 4.77 22.30
CA ASN A 49 3.97 5.27 21.42
C ASN A 49 3.78 4.41 20.17
N VAL A 50 4.87 4.11 19.45
CA VAL A 50 4.80 3.28 18.23
C VAL A 50 4.31 1.88 18.56
N SER A 51 4.76 1.30 19.67
CA SER A 51 4.32 -0.03 20.09
C SER A 51 2.82 -0.07 20.40
N ALA A 52 2.30 0.96 21.07
CA ALA A 52 0.86 1.08 21.36
C ALA A 52 0.02 1.28 20.09
N GLU A 53 0.51 2.05 19.11
CA GLU A 53 -0.18 2.22 17.82
C GLU A 53 -0.23 0.91 17.02
N ILE A 54 0.86 0.15 17.00
CA ILE A 54 0.91 -1.18 16.36
C ILE A 54 -0.05 -2.12 17.06
N GLU A 55 -0.05 -2.16 18.39
CA GLU A 55 -0.97 -3.00 19.17
C GLU A 55 -2.42 -2.67 18.85
N LYS A 56 -2.79 -1.39 18.79
CA LYS A 56 -4.13 -0.94 18.41
C LYS A 56 -4.49 -1.36 16.99
N LEU A 57 -3.57 -1.21 16.04
CA LEU A 57 -3.78 -1.63 14.65
C LEU A 57 -4.04 -3.14 14.56
N LEU A 58 -3.22 -3.96 15.23
CA LEU A 58 -3.36 -5.41 15.24
C LEU A 58 -4.65 -5.85 15.94
N THR A 59 -4.98 -5.22 17.07
CA THR A 59 -6.23 -5.50 17.80
C THR A 59 -7.45 -5.24 16.92
N ASN A 60 -7.48 -4.13 16.20
CA ASN A 60 -8.57 -3.82 15.28
C ASN A 60 -8.70 -4.85 14.15
N LYS A 61 -7.57 -5.34 13.61
CA LYS A 61 -7.57 -6.42 12.60
C LYS A 61 -8.11 -7.73 13.17
N VAL A 62 -7.74 -8.08 14.40
CA VAL A 62 -8.25 -9.27 15.09
C VAL A 62 -9.75 -9.17 15.32
N ILE A 63 -10.27 -8.01 15.72
CA ILE A 63 -11.71 -7.78 15.91
C ILE A 63 -12.46 -7.97 14.58
N ALA A 64 -11.97 -7.38 13.49
CA ALA A 64 -12.56 -7.53 12.17
C ALA A 64 -12.57 -9.00 11.70
N LEU A 65 -11.45 -9.72 11.90
CA LEU A 65 -11.35 -11.14 11.56
C LEU A 65 -12.32 -12.00 12.37
N LYS A 66 -12.42 -11.79 13.69
CA LYS A 66 -13.37 -12.52 14.55
C LYS A 66 -14.80 -12.35 14.05
N LYS A 67 -15.21 -11.12 13.78
CA LYS A 67 -16.55 -10.83 13.25
C LYS A 67 -16.81 -11.54 11.92
N LEU A 68 -15.82 -11.54 11.01
CA LEU A 68 -15.91 -12.23 9.73
C LEU A 68 -16.06 -13.75 9.92
N THR A 69 -15.23 -14.36 10.77
CA THR A 69 -15.26 -15.79 11.06
C THR A 69 -16.58 -16.21 11.69
N GLU A 70 -17.05 -15.51 12.73
CA GLU A 70 -18.33 -15.82 13.40
C GLU A 70 -19.53 -15.73 12.44
N THR A 71 -19.51 -14.73 11.55
CA THR A 71 -20.55 -14.56 10.51
C THR A 71 -20.47 -15.71 9.51
N ALA A 72 -19.28 -16.07 9.04
CA ALA A 72 -19.08 -17.17 8.09
C ALA A 72 -19.53 -18.52 8.68
N GLU A 73 -19.17 -18.82 9.92
CA GLU A 73 -19.60 -20.04 10.62
C GLU A 73 -21.10 -20.13 10.76
N THR A 74 -21.75 -19.02 11.14
CA THR A 74 -23.20 -18.94 11.28
C THR A 74 -23.91 -19.15 9.94
N LEU A 75 -23.42 -18.49 8.88
CA LEU A 75 -23.99 -18.62 7.54
C LEU A 75 -23.84 -20.05 7.00
N GLN A 76 -22.65 -20.65 7.16
CA GLN A 76 -22.40 -22.02 6.69
C GLN A 76 -23.22 -23.05 7.47
N LYS A 77 -23.39 -22.87 8.79
CA LYS A 77 -24.22 -23.75 9.61
C LYS A 77 -25.70 -23.71 9.21
N ASN A 78 -26.18 -22.54 8.80
CA ASN A 78 -27.56 -22.34 8.37
C ASN A 78 -27.78 -22.71 6.90
N HIS A 79 -26.71 -22.91 6.12
CA HIS A 79 -26.78 -23.26 4.72
C HIS A 79 -27.32 -24.69 4.56
N GLN A 80 -28.29 -24.86 3.67
CA GLN A 80 -28.82 -26.17 3.31
C GLN A 80 -28.13 -26.64 2.04
N TRP A 81 -27.60 -27.86 2.08
CA TRP A 81 -27.04 -28.51 0.91
C TRP A 81 -28.11 -28.68 -0.17
N ASN A 82 -27.78 -28.34 -1.41
CA ASN A 82 -28.68 -28.45 -2.56
C ASN A 82 -27.88 -28.93 -3.78
N ASP A 83 -28.21 -30.13 -4.27
CA ASP A 83 -27.56 -30.73 -5.44
C ASP A 83 -28.08 -30.15 -6.78
N ASP A 84 -29.26 -29.52 -6.78
CA ASP A 84 -29.91 -29.01 -8.00
C ASP A 84 -29.48 -27.57 -8.37
N ILE A 85 -28.36 -27.10 -7.82
CA ILE A 85 -27.82 -25.77 -8.13
C ILE A 85 -27.20 -25.79 -9.54
N LYS A 86 -27.74 -24.93 -10.41
CA LYS A 86 -27.18 -24.61 -11.71
C LYS A 86 -26.35 -23.32 -11.64
N GLU A 87 -25.44 -23.12 -12.60
CA GLU A 87 -24.61 -21.90 -12.67
C GLU A 87 -25.44 -20.62 -12.75
N GLU A 88 -26.57 -20.66 -13.45
CA GLU A 88 -27.57 -19.58 -13.54
C GLU A 88 -28.22 -19.21 -12.20
N ASN A 89 -28.07 -20.02 -11.15
CA ASN A 89 -28.60 -19.72 -9.82
C ASN A 89 -27.61 -18.96 -8.93
N VAL A 90 -26.34 -18.86 -9.31
CA VAL A 90 -25.29 -18.25 -8.49
C VAL A 90 -24.67 -17.07 -9.23
N THR A 91 -24.75 -15.89 -8.62
CA THR A 91 -24.15 -14.66 -9.16
C THR A 91 -22.88 -14.33 -8.37
N TYR A 92 -21.75 -14.27 -9.06
CA TYR A 92 -20.46 -13.93 -8.45
C TYR A 92 -19.50 -13.31 -9.48
N PHE A 93 -18.52 -12.55 -8.99
CA PHE A 93 -17.47 -11.98 -9.84
C PHE A 93 -16.26 -12.93 -9.88
N ASN A 94 -15.96 -13.52 -11.04
CA ASN A 94 -14.79 -14.40 -11.20
C ASN A 94 -13.53 -13.56 -11.44
N ALA A 95 -12.52 -13.71 -10.57
CA ALA A 95 -11.28 -12.94 -10.64
C ALA A 95 -10.52 -13.11 -11.96
N LYS A 96 -10.66 -14.26 -12.65
CA LYS A 96 -9.97 -14.56 -13.92
C LYS A 96 -10.79 -14.21 -15.17
N GLN A 97 -12.00 -13.66 -15.01
CA GLN A 97 -12.93 -13.40 -16.11
C GLN A 97 -12.33 -12.53 -17.23
N HIS A 98 -11.48 -11.55 -16.89
CA HIS A 98 -10.84 -10.64 -17.84
C HIS A 98 -9.60 -11.23 -18.55
N ILE A 99 -9.09 -12.38 -18.11
CA ILE A 99 -7.87 -12.98 -18.68
C ILE A 99 -8.16 -13.61 -20.06
N LYS A 100 -9.40 -14.02 -20.34
CA LYS A 100 -9.78 -14.62 -21.63
C LYS A 100 -9.82 -13.62 -22.80
N VAL A 101 -9.91 -12.31 -22.55
CA VAL A 101 -10.01 -11.29 -23.63
C VAL A 101 -8.66 -11.02 -24.32
N ARG A 102 -7.55 -11.55 -23.80
CA ARG A 102 -6.19 -11.27 -24.33
C ARG A 102 -5.48 -12.47 -24.96
N GLY A 103 -6.12 -13.64 -25.02
CA GLY A 103 -5.60 -14.82 -25.70
C GLY A 103 -6.29 -15.02 -27.05
N GLU A 104 -5.50 -15.12 -28.11
CA GLU A 104 -5.91 -15.50 -29.46
C GLU A 104 -6.31 -16.99 -29.53
N ASP A 105 -7.20 -17.45 -28.66
CA ASP A 105 -7.80 -18.78 -28.75
C ASP A 105 -9.25 -18.62 -29.23
N GLU A 106 -9.52 -19.09 -30.45
CA GLU A 106 -10.85 -19.23 -31.07
C GLU A 106 -11.70 -20.31 -30.36
N GLY A 107 -11.69 -20.32 -29.03
CA GLY A 107 -12.59 -21.12 -28.20
C GLY A 107 -13.78 -20.28 -27.76
N GLU A 108 -14.98 -20.87 -27.84
CA GLU A 108 -16.27 -20.24 -27.48
C GLU A 108 -16.13 -19.30 -26.28
N GLU A 109 -16.51 -18.02 -26.46
CA GLU A 109 -16.69 -17.07 -25.36
C GLU A 109 -17.60 -17.76 -24.33
N GLU A 110 -17.03 -18.24 -23.22
CA GLU A 110 -17.82 -18.75 -22.11
C GLU A 110 -18.58 -17.56 -21.50
N VAL A 111 -19.77 -17.31 -22.06
CA VAL A 111 -20.73 -16.34 -21.54
C VAL A 111 -21.29 -16.93 -20.25
N PHE A 112 -20.66 -16.58 -19.13
CA PHE A 112 -21.19 -16.92 -17.81
C PHE A 112 -22.56 -16.23 -17.64
N PRO A 113 -23.66 -16.97 -17.41
CA PRO A 113 -25.01 -16.42 -17.46
C PRO A 113 -25.34 -15.40 -16.34
N ASN A 114 -24.43 -15.16 -15.38
CA ASN A 114 -24.64 -14.29 -14.21
C ASN A 114 -23.44 -13.36 -13.93
N GLN A 115 -22.94 -12.67 -14.95
CA GLN A 115 -21.80 -11.76 -14.76
C GLN A 115 -22.18 -10.52 -13.94
N ILE A 116 -21.39 -10.28 -12.89
CA ILE A 116 -21.41 -8.99 -12.19
C ILE A 116 -20.61 -7.99 -13.01
N ASP A 117 -21.27 -6.93 -13.48
CA ASP A 117 -20.61 -5.77 -14.09
C ASP A 117 -19.98 -4.90 -12.98
N ALA A 118 -18.76 -5.29 -12.57
CA ALA A 118 -18.03 -4.60 -11.51
C ALA A 118 -17.29 -3.38 -12.08
N LYS A 119 -17.60 -2.20 -11.55
CA LYS A 119 -16.85 -0.96 -11.85
C LYS A 119 -15.59 -0.91 -11.01
N PHE A 120 -14.44 -0.76 -11.66
CA PHE A 120 -13.16 -0.65 -11.00
C PHE A 120 -12.70 0.79 -10.93
N GLU A 121 -12.27 1.21 -9.74
CA GLU A 121 -11.78 2.55 -9.47
C GLU A 121 -10.33 2.50 -8.97
N THR A 122 -9.59 3.58 -9.17
CA THR A 122 -8.21 3.68 -8.68
C THR A 122 -8.24 4.19 -7.24
N ASP A 123 -7.78 3.36 -6.30
CA ASP A 123 -7.63 3.73 -4.89
C ASP A 123 -6.14 3.89 -4.54
N PRO A 124 -5.69 5.01 -3.93
CA PRO A 124 -4.30 5.22 -3.53
C PRO A 124 -3.70 4.16 -2.59
N ALA A 125 -4.53 3.47 -1.80
CA ALA A 125 -4.11 2.39 -0.91
C ALA A 125 -3.74 1.10 -1.65
N PHE A 126 -4.18 0.95 -2.91
CA PHE A 126 -3.96 -0.23 -3.73
C PHE A 126 -3.22 0.12 -5.02
N LYS A 127 -2.30 -0.75 -5.46
CA LYS A 127 -1.55 -0.50 -6.71
C LYS A 127 -2.37 -0.74 -7.97
N ASN A 128 -3.42 -1.54 -7.86
CA ASN A 128 -4.29 -1.95 -8.95
C ASN A 128 -5.68 -1.36 -8.73
N PRO A 129 -6.48 -1.18 -9.79
CA PRO A 129 -7.88 -0.81 -9.65
C PRO A 129 -8.64 -1.82 -8.78
N VAL A 130 -9.54 -1.32 -7.93
CA VAL A 130 -10.31 -2.12 -6.97
C VAL A 130 -11.81 -1.90 -7.15
N ASN A 131 -12.61 -2.82 -6.60
CA ASN A 131 -14.05 -2.70 -6.48
C ASN A 131 -14.43 -2.92 -5.01
N ASP A 132 -15.17 -1.96 -4.43
CA ASP A 132 -15.60 -2.02 -3.03
C ASP A 132 -17.02 -2.59 -2.86
N SER A 133 -17.73 -2.85 -3.95
CA SER A 133 -19.12 -3.32 -3.93
C SER A 133 -19.23 -4.84 -3.83
N TYR A 134 -18.30 -5.57 -4.44
CA TYR A 134 -18.33 -7.02 -4.56
C TYR A 134 -16.96 -7.62 -4.28
N THR A 135 -16.94 -8.82 -3.71
CA THR A 135 -15.72 -9.60 -3.53
C THR A 135 -15.48 -10.50 -4.75
N ALA A 136 -14.22 -10.60 -5.16
CA ALA A 136 -13.83 -11.49 -6.24
C ALA A 136 -13.67 -12.94 -5.75
N VAL A 137 -14.06 -13.90 -6.58
CA VAL A 137 -13.88 -15.34 -6.36
C VAL A 137 -12.70 -15.84 -7.19
N HIS A 138 -11.72 -16.46 -6.52
CA HIS A 138 -10.59 -17.11 -7.19
C HIS A 138 -10.82 -18.62 -7.27
N ILE A 139 -10.96 -19.13 -8.50
CA ILE A 139 -11.08 -20.56 -8.78
C ILE A 139 -9.74 -21.07 -9.33
N PRO A 140 -9.07 -22.02 -8.64
CA PRO A 140 -7.85 -22.65 -9.14
C PRO A 140 -8.07 -23.35 -10.49
N THR A 141 -7.00 -23.46 -11.28
CA THR A 141 -6.99 -24.17 -12.57
C THR A 141 -6.47 -25.58 -12.36
#